data_AF-A0A969FRS1-F1
#
_entry.id   AF-A0A969FRS1-F1
#
_cell.length_a   1.000
_cell.length_b   1.000
_cell.length_c   1.000
_cell.angle_alpha   90.00
_cell.angle_beta   90.00
_cell.angle_gamma   90.00
#
_symmetry.space_group_name_H-M   'P 1'
#
loop_
_entity.id
_entity.type
_entity.pdbx_description
1 polymer ?
#
loop_
_entity_poly.entity_id
_entity_poly.type
_entity_poly.pdbx_seq_one_letter_code
_entity_poly.pdbx_strand_id
1 'polypeptide(L)'
;MSGSEIASRAGGAARPVSVLMLAPLTFTGGITTWYKILLKYAHPDRVTFETIDTSKMYEEPGARASLRGYALGVLHGLRRFKLLLDAIRRRRPDMVYITCAPALGFILRDYWYVLLCRLLEVPVVLHLHGGNVPGFLGHNRLLRMLANGSFRRSRMIMSSLEKSRPRYGTVHTGTASCTFRT
;
A
#
# COMPACT_ATOMS: atom_id res chain seq x y z
N MET A 1 -18.73 -37.88 -1.66
CA MET A 1 -18.51 -36.64 -2.44
C MET A 1 -17.36 -36.91 -3.39
N SER A 2 -17.66 -36.98 -4.69
CA SER A 2 -16.78 -37.48 -5.75
C SER A 2 -15.74 -36.44 -6.16
N GLY A 3 -14.48 -36.85 -6.31
CA GLY A 3 -13.38 -36.01 -6.80
C GLY A 3 -13.53 -35.51 -8.24
N SER A 4 -14.63 -35.84 -8.93
CA SER A 4 -14.91 -35.44 -10.32
C SER A 4 -15.53 -34.03 -10.47
N GLU A 5 -16.04 -33.40 -9.41
CA GLU A 5 -16.61 -32.03 -9.49
C GLU A 5 -15.57 -30.91 -9.40
N ILE A 6 -14.33 -31.20 -8.98
CA ILE A 6 -13.26 -30.19 -8.90
C ILE A 6 -12.67 -29.91 -10.30
N ALA A 7 -12.70 -30.90 -11.21
CA ALA A 7 -12.12 -30.76 -12.55
C ALA A 7 -13.03 -30.00 -13.54
N SER A 8 -14.35 -29.92 -13.31
CA SER A 8 -15.29 -29.33 -14.29
C SER A 8 -15.43 -27.80 -14.21
N ARG A 9 -14.73 -27.13 -13.29
CA ARG A 9 -14.66 -25.65 -13.21
C ARG A 9 -13.45 -25.06 -13.96
N ALA A 10 -12.61 -25.88 -14.59
CA ALA A 10 -11.34 -25.49 -15.18
C ALA A 10 -11.40 -24.98 -16.64
N GLY A 11 -12.58 -24.86 -17.26
CA GLY A 11 -12.71 -24.55 -18.70
C GLY A 11 -12.85 -23.07 -19.06
N GLY A 12 -13.15 -22.19 -18.11
CA GLY A 12 -13.18 -20.74 -18.35
C GLY A 12 -11.84 -20.14 -17.94
N ALA A 13 -11.09 -19.57 -18.86
CA ALA A 13 -9.89 -18.80 -18.51
C ALA A 13 -10.27 -17.76 -17.45
N ALA A 14 -9.74 -17.93 -16.23
CA ALA A 14 -10.07 -17.04 -15.12
C ALA A 14 -9.68 -15.62 -15.52
N ARG A 15 -10.59 -14.65 -15.33
CA ARG A 15 -10.27 -13.25 -15.63
C ARG A 15 -9.06 -12.80 -14.80
N PRO A 16 -8.17 -11.95 -15.34
CA PRO A 16 -7.09 -11.36 -14.58
C PRO A 16 -7.62 -10.62 -13.34
N VAL A 17 -6.89 -10.71 -12.23
CA VAL A 17 -7.17 -9.94 -11.01
C VAL A 17 -6.85 -8.46 -11.28
N SER A 18 -7.80 -7.57 -11.07
CA SER A 18 -7.61 -6.13 -11.24
C SER A 18 -7.12 -5.48 -9.95
N VAL A 19 -5.94 -4.85 -10.00
CA VAL A 19 -5.29 -4.21 -8.85
C VAL A 19 -5.17 -2.72 -9.10
N LEU A 20 -5.78 -1.91 -8.23
CA LEU A 20 -5.57 -0.46 -8.20
C LEU A 20 -4.41 -0.12 -7.27
N MET A 21 -3.32 0.37 -7.83
CA MET A 21 -2.08 0.62 -7.13
C MET A 21 -1.89 2.11 -6.83
N LEU A 22 -1.50 2.42 -5.60
CA LEU A 22 -1.08 3.75 -5.18
C LEU A 22 0.44 3.74 -5.01
N ALA A 23 1.14 4.32 -5.99
CA ALA A 23 2.59 4.33 -6.04
C ALA A 23 3.13 5.60 -6.74
N PRO A 24 4.31 6.10 -6.35
CA PRO A 24 4.96 7.20 -7.01
C PRO A 24 5.60 6.76 -8.35
N LEU A 25 5.22 7.41 -9.45
CA LEU A 25 5.75 7.17 -10.79
C LEU A 25 7.06 7.91 -11.10
N THR A 26 7.26 9.13 -10.58
CA THR A 26 8.27 10.06 -11.09
C THR A 26 9.56 10.16 -10.28
N PHE A 27 9.65 9.50 -9.13
CA PHE A 27 10.80 9.60 -8.22
C PHE A 27 11.76 8.41 -8.31
N THR A 28 13.05 8.64 -8.05
CA THR A 28 14.02 7.56 -7.85
C THR A 28 14.03 7.17 -6.38
N GLY A 29 13.68 5.92 -6.07
CA GLY A 29 13.66 5.41 -4.70
C GLY A 29 13.13 3.98 -4.63
N GLY A 30 13.25 3.35 -3.46
CA GLY A 30 12.89 1.94 -3.27
C GLY A 30 11.45 1.60 -3.67
N ILE A 31 10.51 2.51 -3.41
CA ILE A 31 9.10 2.34 -3.78
C ILE A 31 8.91 2.33 -5.30
N THR A 32 9.44 3.32 -6.01
CA THR A 32 9.28 3.42 -7.47
C THR A 32 10.03 2.30 -8.19
N THR A 33 11.22 1.90 -7.70
CA THR A 33 11.94 0.74 -8.22
C THR A 33 11.11 -0.53 -8.05
N TRP A 34 10.54 -0.77 -6.86
CA TRP A 34 9.66 -1.91 -6.61
C TRP A 34 8.43 -1.89 -7.52
N TYR A 35 7.77 -0.74 -7.66
CA TYR A 35 6.65 -0.56 -8.58
C TYR A 35 7.01 -0.93 -10.03
N LYS A 36 8.15 -0.45 -10.53
CA LYS A 36 8.62 -0.77 -11.89
C LYS A 36 8.91 -2.27 -12.05
N ILE A 37 9.48 -2.92 -11.03
CA ILE A 37 9.71 -4.37 -11.02
C ILE A 37 8.36 -5.11 -11.06
N LEU A 38 7.40 -4.72 -10.23
CA LEU A 38 6.06 -5.31 -10.24
C LEU A 38 5.41 -5.24 -11.62
N LEU A 39 5.42 -4.06 -12.26
CA LEU A 39 4.86 -3.92 -13.60
C LEU A 39 5.63 -4.73 -14.65
N LYS A 40 6.96 -4.75 -14.58
CA LYS A 40 7.81 -5.46 -15.54
C LYS A 40 7.60 -6.97 -15.52
N TYR A 41 7.38 -7.55 -14.34
CA TYR A 41 7.25 -8.99 -14.14
C TYR A 41 5.81 -9.46 -13.91
N ALA A 42 4.83 -8.56 -14.00
CA ALA A 42 3.42 -8.92 -13.96
C ALA A 42 3.03 -9.73 -15.20
N HIS A 43 2.33 -10.85 -14.99
CA HIS A 43 1.69 -11.57 -16.08
C HIS A 43 0.30 -10.95 -16.33
N PRO A 44 0.07 -10.28 -17.48
CA PRO A 44 -1.20 -9.57 -17.75
C PRO A 44 -2.42 -10.50 -17.76
N ASP A 45 -2.23 -11.78 -18.10
CA ASP A 45 -3.28 -12.80 -18.07
C ASP A 45 -3.69 -13.22 -16.65
N ARG A 46 -2.90 -12.83 -15.64
CA ARG A 46 -3.15 -13.16 -14.22
C ARG A 46 -3.50 -11.94 -13.41
N VAL A 47 -2.81 -10.82 -13.64
CA VAL A 47 -2.98 -9.59 -12.87
C VAL A 47 -2.85 -8.38 -13.80
N THR A 48 -3.81 -7.47 -13.71
CA THR A 48 -3.74 -6.16 -14.36
C THR A 48 -3.57 -5.08 -13.31
N PHE A 49 -2.65 -4.15 -13.55
CA PHE A 49 -2.38 -3.04 -12.66
C PHE A 49 -2.88 -1.75 -13.28
N GLU A 50 -3.57 -0.97 -12.48
CA GLU A 50 -3.80 0.43 -12.77
C GLU A 50 -3.23 1.29 -11.65
N THR A 51 -2.57 2.39 -12.01
CA THR A 51 -1.83 3.18 -11.03
C THR A 51 -2.41 4.57 -10.86
N ILE A 52 -2.62 4.96 -9.61
CA ILE A 52 -2.81 6.35 -9.20
C ILE A 52 -1.45 6.87 -8.71
N ASP A 53 -0.91 7.85 -9.43
CA ASP A 53 0.38 8.44 -9.09
C ASP A 53 0.33 9.20 -7.75
N THR A 54 1.17 8.77 -6.81
CA THR A 54 1.31 9.40 -5.49
C THR A 54 2.57 10.26 -5.35
N SER A 55 3.32 10.46 -6.44
CA SER A 55 4.51 11.30 -6.51
C SER A 55 4.25 12.73 -6.01
N LYS A 56 5.10 13.25 -5.13
CA LYS A 56 5.01 14.65 -4.67
C LYS A 56 5.33 15.59 -5.84
N MET A 57 4.38 16.41 -6.29
CA MET A 57 4.61 17.29 -7.44
C MET A 57 5.44 18.55 -7.10
N TYR A 58 5.59 18.93 -5.82
CA TYR A 58 6.06 20.28 -5.43
C TYR A 58 7.05 20.33 -4.27
N GLU A 59 7.67 19.22 -3.90
CA GLU A 59 8.74 19.25 -2.91
C GLU A 59 10.06 18.96 -3.59
N GLU A 60 10.87 20.02 -3.78
CA GLU A 60 12.30 19.83 -3.89
C GLU A 60 12.78 19.17 -2.59
N PRO A 61 13.51 18.05 -2.67
CA PRO A 61 14.11 17.44 -1.49
C PRO A 61 14.92 18.47 -0.69
N GLY A 62 14.48 18.80 0.52
CA GLY A 62 15.18 19.75 1.41
C GLY A 62 14.58 21.15 1.51
N ALA A 63 13.53 21.48 0.74
CA ALA A 63 12.83 22.75 0.90
C ALA A 63 12.17 22.85 2.30
N ARG A 64 12.32 24.02 2.96
CA ARG A 64 11.65 24.28 4.24
C ARG A 64 10.13 24.27 4.05
N ALA A 65 9.44 23.64 4.98
CA ALA A 65 7.99 23.56 4.94
C ALA A 65 7.38 24.97 5.09
N SER A 66 6.76 25.47 4.01
CA SER A 66 6.01 26.73 4.02
C SER A 66 4.52 26.44 4.22
N LEU A 67 3.78 27.40 4.79
CA LEU A 67 2.31 27.30 4.90
C LEU A 67 1.65 27.02 3.55
N ARG A 68 2.15 27.63 2.47
CA ARG A 68 1.72 27.37 1.10
C ARG A 68 1.97 25.92 0.69
N GLY A 69 3.13 25.36 1.02
CA GLY A 69 3.46 23.95 0.79
C GLY A 69 2.50 23.00 1.51
N TYR A 70 2.16 23.27 2.77
CA TYR A 70 1.17 22.49 3.51
C TYR A 70 -0.22 22.56 2.86
N ALA A 71 -0.70 23.75 2.53
CA ALA A 71 -2.01 23.95 1.91
C ALA A 71 -2.12 23.21 0.56
N LEU A 72 -1.08 23.31 -0.28
CA LEU A 72 -1.00 22.56 -1.53
C LEU A 72 -0.96 21.05 -1.26
N GLY A 73 -0.16 20.60 -0.28
CA GLY A 73 -0.10 19.19 0.12
C GLY A 73 -1.46 18.61 0.51
N VAL A 74 -2.25 19.37 1.28
CA VAL A 74 -3.63 19.01 1.64
C VAL A 74 -4.53 18.94 0.40
N LEU A 75 -4.51 19.95 -0.47
CA LEU A 75 -5.30 19.97 -1.70
C LEU A 75 -4.97 18.78 -2.61
N HIS A 76 -3.69 18.42 -2.73
CA HIS A 76 -3.27 17.23 -3.48
C HIS A 76 -3.71 15.93 -2.80
N GLY A 77 -3.68 15.87 -1.47
CA GLY A 77 -4.25 14.77 -0.70
C GLY A 77 -5.74 14.57 -1.02
N LEU A 78 -6.53 15.65 -0.98
CA LEU A 78 -7.96 15.62 -1.32
C LEU A 78 -8.21 15.23 -2.77
N ARG A 79 -7.43 15.76 -3.71
CA ARG A 79 -7.52 15.39 -5.13
C ARG A 79 -7.25 13.90 -5.33
N ARG A 80 -6.19 13.36 -4.71
CA ARG A 80 -5.88 11.92 -4.78
C ARG A 80 -6.93 11.05 -4.10
N PHE A 81 -7.48 11.51 -2.98
CA PHE A 81 -8.60 10.85 -2.32
C PHE A 81 -9.82 10.75 -3.24
N LYS A 82 -10.17 11.84 -3.93
CA LYS A 82 -11.22 11.84 -4.95
C LYS A 82 -10.90 10.91 -6.13
N LEU A 83 -9.67 10.93 -6.64
CA LEU A 83 -9.26 10.02 -7.72
C LEU A 83 -9.37 8.55 -7.31
N LEU A 84 -8.98 8.22 -6.08
CA LEU A 84 -9.13 6.88 -5.52
C LEU A 84 -10.61 6.48 -5.43
N LEU A 85 -11.45 7.36 -4.90
CA LEU A 85 -12.89 7.15 -4.81
C LEU A 85 -13.52 6.91 -6.19
N ASP A 86 -13.19 7.76 -7.16
CA ASP A 86 -13.69 7.66 -8.53
C ASP A 86 -13.22 6.36 -9.20
N ALA A 87 -11.94 6.00 -9.04
CA ALA A 87 -11.38 4.78 -9.59
C ALA A 87 -12.04 3.52 -9.01
N ILE A 88 -12.21 3.46 -7.67
CA ILE A 88 -12.88 2.34 -7.01
C ILE A 88 -14.33 2.21 -7.52
N ARG A 89 -15.09 3.31 -7.55
CA ARG A 89 -16.51 3.28 -7.94
C ARG A 89 -16.72 2.89 -9.40
N ARG A 90 -15.88 3.39 -10.31
CA ARG A 90 -16.04 3.16 -11.75
C ARG A 90 -15.49 1.82 -12.20
N ARG A 91 -14.36 1.39 -11.63
CA ARG A 91 -13.60 0.26 -12.15
C ARG A 91 -13.72 -1.00 -11.31
N ARG A 92 -14.18 -0.85 -10.05
CA ARG A 92 -14.41 -1.96 -9.11
C ARG A 92 -13.22 -2.92 -9.04
N PRO A 93 -12.02 -2.42 -8.68
CA PRO A 93 -10.83 -3.28 -8.60
C PRO A 93 -11.04 -4.39 -7.56
N ASP A 94 -10.43 -5.55 -7.78
CA ASP A 94 -10.50 -6.69 -6.86
C ASP A 94 -9.73 -6.40 -5.55
N MET A 95 -8.74 -5.50 -5.61
CA MET A 95 -8.01 -4.99 -4.45
C MET A 95 -7.30 -3.67 -4.72
N VAL A 96 -6.93 -2.98 -3.64
CA VAL A 96 -6.10 -1.78 -3.65
C VAL A 96 -4.74 -2.07 -3.04
N TYR A 97 -3.67 -1.78 -3.76
CA TYR A 97 -2.29 -1.95 -3.30
C TYR A 97 -1.67 -0.59 -2.96
N ILE A 98 -1.39 -0.34 -1.68
CA ILE A 98 -0.88 0.94 -1.21
C ILE A 98 0.58 0.79 -0.81
N THR A 99 1.47 1.48 -1.54
CA THR A 99 2.86 1.63 -1.12
C THR A 99 3.00 2.82 -0.19
N CYS A 100 3.63 2.63 0.97
CA CYS A 100 3.77 3.67 1.97
C CYS A 100 5.06 3.52 2.77
N ALA A 101 5.52 4.62 3.38
CA ALA A 101 6.63 4.62 4.32
C ALA A 101 6.10 4.87 5.74
N PRO A 102 6.67 4.25 6.79
CA PRO A 102 6.24 4.44 8.18
C PRO A 102 6.69 5.82 8.71
N ALA A 103 6.01 6.86 8.24
CA ALA A 103 6.28 8.26 8.56
C ALA A 103 4.96 9.02 8.77
N LEU A 104 5.03 10.31 9.15
CA LEU A 104 3.83 11.12 9.39
C LEU A 104 2.87 11.16 8.18
N GLY A 105 3.43 11.10 6.97
CA GLY A 105 2.65 11.00 5.73
C GLY A 105 1.70 9.80 5.68
N PHE A 106 2.05 8.68 6.34
CA PHE A 106 1.16 7.53 6.45
C PHE A 106 -0.14 7.87 7.17
N ILE A 107 -0.06 8.57 8.31
CA ILE A 107 -1.26 8.93 9.10
C ILE A 107 -2.07 10.01 8.41
N LEU A 108 -1.41 11.01 7.82
CA LEU A 108 -2.10 12.13 7.21
C LEU A 108 -2.76 11.79 5.88
N ARG A 109 -2.32 10.71 5.20
CA ARG A 109 -2.76 10.39 3.85
C ARG A 109 -3.17 8.93 3.69
N ASP A 110 -2.25 8.01 3.94
CA ASP A 110 -2.45 6.59 3.62
C ASP A 110 -3.51 5.93 4.54
N TYR A 111 -3.59 6.35 5.80
CA TYR A 111 -4.65 5.96 6.74
C TYR A 111 -6.04 6.23 6.17
N TRP A 112 -6.26 7.42 5.58
CA TRP A 112 -7.54 7.79 5.01
C TRP A 112 -7.88 6.98 3.75
N TYR A 113 -6.88 6.61 2.94
CA TYR A 113 -7.10 5.70 1.82
C TYR A 113 -7.53 4.31 2.28
N VAL A 114 -6.89 3.76 3.33
CA VAL A 114 -7.27 2.47 3.91
C VAL A 114 -8.68 2.53 4.47
N LEU A 115 -9.02 3.61 5.19
CA LEU A 115 -10.35 3.81 5.74
C LEU A 115 -11.40 3.88 4.61
N LEU A 116 -11.11 4.62 3.54
CA LEU A 116 -11.98 4.71 2.37
C LEU A 116 -12.21 3.34 1.73
N CYS A 117 -11.16 2.57 1.48
CA CYS A 117 -11.28 1.24 0.88
C CYS A 117 -12.12 0.31 1.75
N ARG A 118 -11.97 0.38 3.08
CA ARG A 118 -12.82 -0.40 4.00
C ARG A 118 -14.29 0.02 3.95
N LEU A 119 -14.58 1.32 3.89
CA LEU A 119 -15.95 1.81 3.75
C LEU A 119 -16.61 1.35 2.44
N LEU A 120 -15.80 1.05 1.42
CA LEU A 120 -16.23 0.53 0.13
C LEU A 120 -16.04 -0.99 0.00
N GLU A 121 -15.71 -1.68 1.10
CA GLU A 121 -15.48 -3.12 1.16
C GLU A 121 -14.43 -3.66 0.17
N VAL A 122 -13.48 -2.81 -0.24
CA VAL A 122 -12.41 -3.20 -1.16
C VAL A 122 -11.19 -3.70 -0.36
N PRO A 123 -10.69 -4.92 -0.62
CA PRO A 123 -9.51 -5.45 0.04
C PRO A 123 -8.28 -4.56 -0.15
N VAL A 124 -7.52 -4.31 0.91
CA VAL A 124 -6.31 -3.49 0.86
C VAL A 124 -5.06 -4.32 1.17
N VAL A 125 -4.03 -4.18 0.34
CA VAL A 125 -2.66 -4.62 0.62
C VAL A 125 -1.83 -3.39 0.97
N LEU A 126 -1.31 -3.32 2.19
CA LEU A 126 -0.36 -2.28 2.59
C LEU A 126 1.06 -2.78 2.44
N HIS A 127 1.88 -2.06 1.68
CA HIS A 127 3.31 -2.34 1.56
C HIS A 127 4.12 -1.22 2.20
N LEU A 128 4.67 -1.52 3.37
CA LEU A 128 5.57 -0.64 4.11
C LEU A 128 6.99 -0.74 3.56
N HIS A 129 7.47 0.34 2.98
CA HIS A 129 8.83 0.49 2.45
C HIS A 129 9.71 1.28 3.41
N GLY A 130 10.82 0.65 3.82
CA GLY A 130 11.86 1.27 4.64
C GLY A 130 11.40 1.70 6.03
N GLY A 131 12.33 2.33 6.76
CA GLY A 131 12.06 3.04 8.00
C GLY A 131 12.09 2.23 9.30
N ASN A 132 12.19 2.95 10.41
CA ASN A 132 12.12 2.40 11.77
C ASN A 132 10.64 2.19 12.14
N VAL A 133 10.01 1.13 11.62
CA VAL A 133 8.61 0.76 11.98
C VAL A 133 8.42 0.71 13.51
N PRO A 134 9.32 0.09 14.31
CA PRO A 134 9.22 0.14 15.77
C PRO A 134 9.26 1.56 16.33
N GLY A 135 10.10 2.43 15.79
CA GLY A 135 10.17 3.84 16.15
C GLY A 135 8.87 4.57 15.81
N PHE A 136 8.38 4.45 14.58
CA PHE A 136 7.15 5.11 14.16
C PHE A 136 5.93 4.68 14.99
N LEU A 137 5.79 3.38 15.26
CA LEU A 137 4.72 2.83 16.10
C LEU A 137 4.98 3.01 17.60
N GLY A 138 6.17 3.44 17.99
CA GLY A 138 6.66 3.47 19.38
C GLY A 138 6.40 4.77 20.14
N HIS A 139 6.41 5.91 19.45
CA HIS A 139 6.54 7.21 20.12
C HIS A 139 5.23 7.82 20.65
N ASN A 140 4.06 7.44 20.12
CA ASN A 140 2.79 8.06 20.51
C ASN A 140 1.63 7.04 20.48
N ARG A 141 0.85 6.98 21.58
CA ARG A 141 -0.31 6.08 21.71
C ARG A 141 -1.35 6.31 20.60
N LEU A 142 -1.58 7.55 20.19
CA LEU A 142 -2.53 7.90 19.14
C LEU A 142 -2.05 7.39 17.77
N LEU A 143 -0.79 7.64 17.42
CA LEU A 143 -0.22 7.16 16.15
C LEU A 143 -0.23 5.63 16.08
N ARG A 144 0.12 4.97 17.19
CA ARG A 144 0.01 3.52 17.33
C ARG A 144 -1.42 3.04 17.13
N MET A 145 -2.41 3.69 17.74
CA MET A 145 -3.82 3.34 17.61
C MET A 145 -4.30 3.48 16.16
N LEU A 146 -3.97 4.58 15.49
CA LEU A 146 -4.34 4.82 14.09
C LEU A 146 -3.66 3.82 13.15
N ALA A 147 -2.36 3.58 13.31
CA ALA A 147 -1.63 2.62 12.50
C ALA A 147 -2.14 1.19 12.70
N ASN A 148 -2.35 0.75 13.95
CA ASN A 148 -2.99 -0.54 14.26
C ASN A 148 -4.40 -0.62 13.66
N GLY A 149 -5.11 0.51 13.67
CA GLY A 149 -6.39 0.66 13.00
C GLY A 149 -6.30 0.37 11.50
N SER A 150 -5.33 0.92 10.78
CA SER A 150 -5.13 0.58 9.37
C SER A 150 -4.72 -0.87 9.17
N PHE A 151 -3.79 -1.38 10.00
CA PHE A 151 -3.27 -2.74 9.88
C PHE A 151 -4.34 -3.81 10.06
N ARG A 152 -5.23 -3.65 11.05
CA ARG A 152 -6.39 -4.55 11.25
C ARG A 152 -7.39 -4.52 10.10
N ARG A 153 -7.38 -3.47 9.29
CA ARG A 153 -8.31 -3.27 8.16
C ARG A 153 -7.70 -3.73 6.84
N SER A 154 -6.40 -3.87 6.78
CA SER A 154 -5.70 -4.40 5.62
C SER A 154 -5.82 -5.90 5.58
N ARG A 155 -6.04 -6.42 4.38
CA ARG A 155 -5.99 -7.86 4.14
C ARG A 155 -4.57 -8.34 4.33
N MET A 156 -3.58 -7.66 3.76
CA MET A 156 -2.18 -8.09 3.88
C MET A 156 -1.28 -6.90 4.15
N ILE A 157 -0.25 -7.13 4.98
CA ILE A 157 0.81 -6.16 5.23
C ILE A 157 2.11 -6.77 4.76
N MET A 158 2.72 -6.16 3.77
CA MET A 158 4.06 -6.47 3.30
C MET A 158 5.04 -5.46 3.89
N SER A 159 6.19 -5.91 4.36
CA SER A 159 7.26 -5.03 4.81
C SER A 159 8.55 -5.42 4.12
N SER A 160 9.14 -4.47 3.40
CA SER A 160 10.51 -4.61 2.88
C SER A 160 11.46 -4.11 3.95
N LEU A 161 11.75 -4.96 4.93
CA LEU A 161 12.79 -4.67 5.92
C LEU A 161 14.16 -4.86 5.26
N GLU A 162 14.82 -3.74 4.97
CA GLU A 162 16.23 -3.74 4.60
C GLU A 162 17.05 -4.01 5.88
N LYS A 163 17.42 -5.28 6.05
CA LYS A 163 18.43 -5.84 6.99
C LYS A 163 18.86 -4.86 8.11
N SER A 164 18.01 -4.68 9.12
CA SER A 164 18.46 -4.13 10.39
C SER A 164 19.50 -5.07 10.97
N ARG A 165 20.77 -4.65 11.02
CA ARG A 165 21.82 -5.39 11.74
C ARG A 165 21.33 -5.64 13.17
N PRO A 166 21.42 -6.87 13.69
CA PRO A 166 20.93 -7.17 15.02
C PRO A 166 21.82 -6.46 16.05
N ARG A 167 21.29 -5.46 16.76
CA ARG A 167 21.87 -4.98 18.02
C ARG A 167 21.10 -5.44 19.25
N TYR A 168 20.03 -6.21 19.08
CA TYR A 168 19.38 -6.93 20.18
C TYR A 168 18.89 -8.29 19.66
N GLY A 169 19.05 -9.29 20.54
CA GLY A 169 18.71 -10.71 20.42
C GLY A 169 18.01 -11.20 19.16
N THR A 170 18.63 -12.20 18.55
CA THR A 170 18.13 -13.13 17.53
C THR A 170 16.63 -13.07 17.28
N VAL A 171 16.22 -12.29 16.27
CA VAL A 171 14.93 -12.45 15.60
C VAL A 171 15.21 -13.14 14.28
N HIS A 172 14.61 -14.32 14.08
CA HIS A 172 14.75 -15.11 12.87
C HIS A 172 14.35 -14.30 11.63
N THR A 173 15.35 -13.85 10.86
CA THR A 173 15.14 -13.28 9.53
C THR A 173 15.02 -14.40 8.51
N GLY A 174 13.79 -14.80 8.23
CA GLY A 174 13.43 -15.62 7.07
C GLY A 174 12.15 -15.04 6.48
N THR A 175 12.18 -14.72 5.18
CA THR A 175 11.03 -14.63 4.26
C THR A 175 9.75 -13.95 4.77
N ALA A 176 9.43 -12.76 4.23
CA ALA A 176 8.10 -12.14 4.19
C ALA A 176 7.09 -12.75 5.19
N SER A 177 7.24 -12.43 6.48
CA SER A 177 6.34 -12.92 7.52
C SER A 177 4.98 -12.23 7.36
N CYS A 178 4.10 -12.88 6.62
CA CYS A 178 2.70 -12.51 6.49
C CYS A 178 1.97 -12.99 7.76
N THR A 179 2.07 -12.23 8.85
CA THR A 179 1.29 -12.52 10.06
C THR A 179 -0.14 -12.01 9.87
N PHE A 180 -1.07 -12.94 9.64
CA PHE A 180 -2.50 -12.74 9.85
C PHE A 180 -2.88 -13.18 11.27
N ARG A 181 -3.73 -12.38 11.93
CA ARG A 181 -4.70 -12.91 12.90
C ARG A 181 -6.09 -12.55 12.40
N THR A 182 -6.95 -13.57 12.42
CA THR A 182 -8.40 -13.56 12.20
C THR A 182 -9.12 -12.44 12.94
#